data_AF-A0A7S1R243-F1
#
_entry.id   AF-A0A7S1R243-F1
#
_cell.length_a   1.000
_cell.length_b   1.000
_cell.length_c   1.000
_cell.angle_alpha   90.00
_cell.angle_beta   90.00
_cell.angle_gamma   90.00
#
_symmetry.space_group_name_H-M   'P 1'
#
loop_
_entity.id
_entity.type
_entity.pdbx_description
1 polymer ?
#
loop_
_entity_poly.entity_id
_entity_poly.type
_entity_poly.pdbx_seq_one_letter_code
_entity_poly.pdbx_strand_id
1 'polypeptide(L)'
;KFQQDILIVAGDVAENLSTLRTCLRHLRAKFRRVFFTPGNHDLWIHTSEEKEMSDSIDKLFRLLKMCDEVDVDTFPAAVCEGLVLVPLFSWYNAEYDTEDPFPSSRYCFDKYCKWPVDK
;
A
#
# COMPACT_ATOMS: atom_id res chain seq x y z
N LYS A 1 -18.10 -5.56 17.25
CA LYS A 1 -18.98 -5.25 16.09
C LYS A 1 -18.12 -5.36 14.84
N PHE A 2 -18.66 -5.84 13.70
CA PHE A 2 -17.97 -6.14 12.42
C PHE A 2 -17.21 -7.49 12.30
N GLN A 3 -17.37 -8.41 13.27
CA GLN A 3 -16.68 -9.71 13.26
C GLN A 3 -17.16 -10.68 12.16
N GLN A 4 -18.18 -10.31 11.39
CA GLN A 4 -18.64 -11.04 10.20
C GLN A 4 -18.29 -10.31 8.89
N ASP A 5 -17.85 -9.06 8.99
CA ASP A 5 -17.69 -8.15 7.86
C ASP A 5 -16.26 -8.18 7.34
N ILE A 6 -16.12 -7.86 6.07
CA ILE A 6 -14.84 -7.67 5.39
C ILE A 6 -14.62 -6.17 5.21
N LEU A 7 -13.41 -5.70 5.49
CA LEU A 7 -12.99 -4.33 5.19
C LEU A 7 -11.99 -4.34 4.04
N ILE A 8 -12.18 -3.43 3.08
CA ILE A 8 -11.18 -3.12 2.05
C ILE A 8 -10.56 -1.78 2.41
N VAL A 9 -9.24 -1.75 2.51
CA VAL A 9 -8.44 -0.55 2.75
C VAL A 9 -7.65 -0.25 1.49
N ALA A 10 -8.08 0.75 0.73
CA ALA A 10 -7.59 1.04 -0.61
C ALA A 10 -6.51 2.14 -0.61
N GLY A 11 -5.42 1.90 0.13
CA GLY A 11 -4.22 2.74 0.12
C GLY A 11 -4.27 3.97 1.01
N ASP A 12 -3.13 4.66 1.04
CA ASP A 12 -2.84 5.94 1.69
C ASP A 12 -3.24 5.99 3.17
N VAL A 13 -2.85 4.95 3.91
CA VAL A 13 -3.18 4.82 5.33
C VAL A 13 -2.15 5.57 6.18
N ALA A 14 -0.86 5.44 5.88
CA ALA A 14 0.20 6.10 6.62
C ALA A 14 1.52 6.14 5.86
N GLU A 15 2.29 7.21 6.07
CA GLU A 15 3.60 7.38 5.43
C GLU A 15 4.70 6.48 6.00
N ASN A 16 4.61 6.01 7.24
CA ASN A 16 5.62 5.12 7.84
C ASN A 16 5.04 3.76 8.23
N LEU A 17 5.88 2.74 8.17
CA LEU A 17 5.52 1.33 8.32
C LEU A 17 5.02 1.00 9.73
N SER A 18 5.52 1.69 10.75
CA SER A 18 5.11 1.49 12.15
C SER A 18 3.67 1.95 12.40
N THR A 19 3.31 3.15 11.90
CA THR A 19 1.95 3.66 11.95
C THR A 19 1.01 2.80 11.12
N LEU A 20 1.42 2.41 9.90
CA LEU A 20 0.65 1.52 9.04
C LEU A 20 0.34 0.19 9.74
N ARG A 21 1.36 -0.47 10.32
CA ARG A 21 1.20 -1.70 11.10
C ARG A 21 0.21 -1.53 12.23
N THR A 22 0.33 -0.43 12.99
CA THR A 22 -0.56 -0.15 14.12
C THR A 22 -2.01 -0.01 13.65
N CYS A 23 -2.25 0.75 12.59
CA CYS A 23 -3.57 0.93 12.00
C CYS A 23 -4.17 -0.39 11.51
N LEU A 24 -3.45 -1.12 10.66
CA LEU A 24 -3.91 -2.38 10.08
C LEU A 24 -4.19 -3.44 11.16
N ARG A 25 -3.35 -3.55 12.19
CA ARG A 25 -3.60 -4.43 13.34
C ARG A 25 -4.88 -4.06 14.09
N HIS A 26 -5.14 -2.77 14.29
CA HIS A 26 -6.38 -2.31 14.93
C HIS A 26 -7.63 -2.60 14.09
N LEU A 27 -7.53 -2.48 12.77
CA LEU A 27 -8.63 -2.84 11.85
C LEU A 27 -8.84 -4.35 11.84
N ARG A 28 -7.77 -5.14 11.74
CA ARG A 28 -7.82 -6.60 11.75
C ARG A 28 -8.51 -7.15 13.00
N ALA A 29 -8.30 -6.54 14.16
CA ALA A 29 -8.95 -6.93 15.41
C ALA A 29 -10.48 -6.67 15.43
N LYS A 30 -10.98 -5.77 14.58
CA LYS A 30 -12.40 -5.37 14.54
C LYS A 30 -13.21 -6.11 13.46
N PHE A 31 -12.59 -6.43 12.34
CA PHE A 31 -13.22 -7.04 11.18
C PHE A 31 -12.88 -8.53 11.06
N ARG A 32 -13.75 -9.31 10.42
CA ARG A 32 -13.49 -10.75 10.18
C ARG A 32 -12.25 -10.94 9.32
N ARG A 33 -12.09 -10.09 8.31
CA ARG A 33 -11.04 -10.12 7.30
C ARG A 33 -10.77 -8.71 6.81
N VAL A 34 -9.53 -8.39 6.50
CA VAL A 34 -9.13 -7.08 5.99
C VAL A 34 -8.28 -7.30 4.74
N PHE A 35 -8.65 -6.63 3.65
CA PHE A 35 -7.86 -6.55 2.43
C PHE A 35 -7.19 -5.18 2.36
N PHE A 36 -5.94 -5.15 1.90
CA PHE A 36 -5.18 -3.91 1.74
C PHE A 36 -4.51 -3.87 0.37
N THR A 37 -4.56 -2.69 -0.24
CA THR A 37 -3.77 -2.33 -1.42
C THR A 37 -2.97 -1.08 -1.05
N PRO A 38 -1.64 -1.04 -1.22
CA PRO A 38 -0.85 0.15 -0.93
C PRO A 38 -1.13 1.28 -1.95
N GLY A 39 -1.18 2.51 -1.45
CA GLY A 39 -1.15 3.73 -2.25
C GLY A 39 0.26 4.33 -2.34
N ASN A 40 0.37 5.56 -2.87
CA ASN A 40 1.65 6.28 -2.98
C ASN A 40 2.19 6.72 -1.63
N HIS A 41 1.35 7.20 -0.74
CA HIS A 41 1.82 7.63 0.58
C HIS A 41 2.39 6.46 1.39
N ASP A 42 1.84 5.26 1.23
CA ASP A 42 2.35 4.06 1.91
C ASP A 42 3.76 3.66 1.44
N LEU A 43 4.20 4.11 0.26
CA LEU A 43 5.51 3.82 -0.33
C LEU A 43 6.50 4.98 -0.28
N TRP A 44 6.10 6.13 0.25
CA TRP A 44 7.02 7.24 0.53
C TRP A 44 8.11 6.79 1.50
N ILE A 45 9.38 7.12 1.23
CA ILE A 45 10.44 6.87 2.20
C ILE A 45 10.46 8.02 3.20
N HIS A 46 9.81 7.82 4.35
CA HIS A 46 9.79 8.80 5.42
C HIS A 46 11.20 9.00 5.99
N THR A 47 11.52 10.22 6.46
CA THR A 47 12.86 10.57 6.98
C THR A 47 13.34 9.66 8.11
N SER A 48 12.42 9.10 8.90
CA SER A 48 12.75 8.13 9.96
C SER A 48 13.16 6.74 9.43
N GLU A 49 12.84 6.42 8.18
CA GLU A 49 13.05 5.10 7.57
C GLU A 49 14.17 5.12 6.52
N GLU A 50 14.71 6.30 6.16
CA GLU A 50 15.73 6.46 5.11
C GLU A 50 17.00 5.65 5.32
N LYS A 51 17.35 5.33 6.57
CA LYS A 51 18.53 4.52 6.90
C LYS A 51 18.27 3.02 6.81
N GLU A 52 17.01 2.61 6.81
CA GLU A 52 16.60 1.20 6.90
C GLU A 52 16.17 0.62 5.55
N MET A 53 15.77 1.49 4.61
CA MET A 53 15.20 1.12 3.32
C MET A 53 15.99 1.78 2.18
N SER A 54 16.35 0.99 1.16
CA SER A 54 17.14 1.50 0.02
C SER A 54 16.32 2.35 -0.95
N ASP A 55 15.05 2.00 -1.12
CA ASP A 55 14.12 2.53 -2.12
C ASP A 55 12.67 2.11 -1.78
N SER A 56 11.70 2.65 -2.54
CA SER A 56 10.28 2.39 -2.36
C SER A 56 9.86 0.95 -2.71
N ILE A 57 10.67 0.22 -3.47
CA ILE A 57 10.43 -1.20 -3.77
C ILE A 57 10.82 -2.08 -2.57
N ASP A 58 11.94 -1.80 -1.90
CA ASP A 58 12.27 -2.44 -0.61
C ASP A 58 11.17 -2.18 0.43
N LYS A 59 10.68 -0.93 0.50
CA LYS A 59 9.56 -0.59 1.37
C LYS A 59 8.29 -1.39 1.05
N LEU A 60 7.93 -1.52 -0.23
CA LEU A 60 6.78 -2.33 -0.65
C LEU A 60 6.90 -3.77 -0.15
N PHE A 61 8.06 -4.42 -0.34
CA PHE A 61 8.24 -5.80 0.13
C PHE A 61 8.13 -5.93 1.65
N ARG A 62 8.67 -4.98 2.41
CA ARG A 62 8.54 -4.94 3.88
C ARG A 62 7.11 -4.71 4.32
N LEU A 63 6.38 -3.86 3.61
CA LEU A 63 4.95 -3.62 3.83
C LEU A 63 4.14 -4.89 3.58
N LEU A 64 4.36 -5.60 2.47
CA LEU A 64 3.66 -6.84 2.17
C LEU A 64 3.96 -7.93 3.21
N LYS A 65 5.21 -8.06 3.63
CA LYS A 65 5.60 -8.96 4.73
C LYS A 65 4.89 -8.57 6.04
N MET A 66 4.83 -7.28 6.35
CA MET A 66 4.14 -6.80 7.55
C MET A 66 2.64 -7.12 7.50
N CYS A 67 1.98 -6.98 6.33
CA CYS A 67 0.58 -7.35 6.16
C CYS A 67 0.34 -8.83 6.46
N ASP A 68 1.20 -9.73 5.97
CA ASP A 68 1.17 -11.16 6.29
C ASP A 68 1.31 -11.39 7.82
N GLU A 69 2.27 -10.73 8.47
CA GLU A 69 2.49 -10.83 9.92
C GLU A 69 1.28 -10.35 10.76
N VAL A 70 0.44 -9.45 10.23
CA VAL A 70 -0.76 -8.95 10.91
C VAL A 70 -2.06 -9.54 10.35
N ASP A 71 -1.99 -10.59 9.54
CA ASP A 71 -3.13 -11.31 8.95
C ASP A 71 -4.05 -10.41 8.10
N VAL A 72 -3.43 -9.57 7.26
CA VAL A 72 -4.11 -8.70 6.29
C VAL A 72 -3.82 -9.16 4.88
N ASP A 73 -4.87 -9.42 4.10
CA ASP A 73 -4.77 -9.94 2.74
C ASP A 73 -4.33 -8.86 1.75
N THR A 74 -3.30 -9.19 0.98
CA THR A 74 -2.79 -8.37 -0.14
C THR A 74 -2.82 -9.13 -1.47
N PHE A 75 -3.45 -10.31 -1.48
CA PHE A 75 -3.54 -11.22 -2.62
C PHE A 75 -4.99 -11.60 -2.94
N PRO A 76 -5.25 -12.09 -4.17
CA PRO A 76 -6.59 -12.51 -4.57
C PRO A 76 -7.15 -13.61 -3.66
N ALA A 77 -8.40 -13.47 -3.24
CA ALA A 77 -9.07 -14.51 -2.47
C ALA A 77 -10.59 -14.49 -2.59
N ALA A 78 -11.18 -15.69 -2.60
CA ALA A 78 -12.62 -15.86 -2.47
C ALA A 78 -13.09 -15.39 -1.09
N VAL A 79 -14.19 -14.65 -1.06
CA VAL A 79 -14.78 -14.10 0.18
C VAL A 79 -16.15 -14.67 0.50
N CYS A 80 -16.86 -15.13 -0.53
CA CYS A 80 -18.06 -15.97 -0.49
C CYS A 80 -18.23 -16.67 -1.85
N GLU A 81 -19.25 -17.51 -1.98
CA GLU A 81 -19.57 -18.18 -3.24
C GLU A 81 -19.80 -17.15 -4.36
N GLY A 82 -19.10 -17.32 -5.47
CA GLY A 82 -19.20 -16.44 -6.64
C GLY A 82 -18.52 -15.06 -6.51
N LEU A 83 -17.83 -14.76 -5.41
CA LEU A 83 -17.15 -13.48 -5.22
C LEU A 83 -15.68 -13.65 -4.79
N VAL A 84 -14.79 -13.06 -5.58
CA VAL A 84 -13.35 -12.98 -5.34
C VAL A 84 -12.95 -11.51 -5.24
N LEU A 85 -12.20 -11.16 -4.20
CA LEU A 85 -11.54 -9.86 -4.10
C LEU A 85 -10.11 -9.99 -4.62
N VAL A 86 -9.69 -9.01 -5.43
CA VAL A 86 -8.39 -8.97 -6.09
C VAL A 86 -7.74 -7.61 -5.78
N PRO A 87 -6.88 -7.51 -4.75
CA PRO A 87 -6.03 -6.34 -4.55
C PRO A 87 -5.11 -6.16 -5.77
N LEU A 88 -5.05 -4.96 -6.32
CA LEU A 88 -4.27 -4.65 -7.52
C LEU A 88 -3.20 -3.63 -7.18
N PHE A 89 -1.93 -3.99 -7.39
CA PHE A 89 -0.80 -3.06 -7.32
C PHE A 89 -0.65 -2.36 -8.67
N SER A 90 -1.66 -1.57 -9.02
CA SER A 90 -1.72 -0.82 -10.26
C SER A 90 -1.20 0.59 -10.01
N TRP A 91 0.04 0.85 -10.41
CA TRP A 91 0.55 2.21 -10.44
C TRP A 91 -0.04 2.97 -11.62
N TYR A 92 0.14 4.29 -11.58
CA TYR A 92 -0.28 5.15 -12.67
C TYR A 92 0.77 5.17 -13.79
N ASN A 93 0.31 5.51 -14.99
CA ASN A 93 1.15 5.83 -16.13
C ASN A 93 0.86 7.28 -16.55
N ALA A 94 1.73 7.82 -17.39
CA ALA A 94 1.61 9.17 -17.93
C ALA A 94 0.46 9.36 -18.91
N GLU A 95 -0.12 8.27 -19.43
CA GLU A 95 -1.03 8.31 -20.58
C GLU A 95 -2.32 9.09 -20.30
N TYR A 96 -2.71 9.20 -19.03
CA TYR A 96 -3.88 9.94 -18.59
C TYR A 96 -3.57 11.35 -18.07
N ASP A 97 -2.29 11.74 -18.03
CA ASP A 97 -1.89 13.10 -17.68
C ASP A 97 -1.66 13.92 -18.95
N THR A 98 -2.72 14.59 -19.41
CA THR A 98 -2.65 15.42 -20.61
C THR A 98 -1.84 16.70 -20.40
N GLU A 99 -1.64 17.12 -19.16
CA GLU A 99 -0.89 18.33 -18.80
C GLU A 99 0.61 18.05 -18.68
N ASP A 100 0.99 16.83 -18.29
CA ASP A 100 2.39 16.37 -18.26
C ASP A 100 2.53 14.89 -18.73
N PRO A 101 2.55 14.65 -20.05
CA PRO A 101 2.59 13.30 -20.62
C PRO A 101 3.96 12.60 -20.47
N PHE A 102 4.95 13.28 -19.87
CA PHE A 102 6.29 12.74 -19.60
C PHE A 102 6.67 13.04 -18.15
N PRO A 103 5.98 12.39 -17.18
CA PRO A 103 6.08 12.70 -15.79
C PRO A 103 7.54 12.65 -15.33
N SER A 104 8.10 13.83 -15.07
CA SER A 104 9.42 13.91 -14.46
C SER A 104 9.34 13.43 -13.01
N SER A 105 10.47 13.07 -12.39
CA SER A 105 10.57 12.75 -10.96
C SER A 105 10.13 13.88 -10.00
N ARG A 106 9.62 15.00 -10.55
CA ARG A 106 9.02 16.13 -9.83
C ARG A 106 7.51 16.00 -9.61
N TYR A 107 6.89 14.86 -9.97
CA TYR A 107 5.49 14.62 -9.65
C TYR A 107 5.24 14.78 -8.15
N CYS A 108 4.35 15.71 -7.80
CA CYS A 108 4.11 16.07 -6.40
C CYS A 108 3.50 14.92 -5.58
N PHE A 109 2.82 13.98 -6.25
CA PHE A 109 2.15 12.83 -5.62
C PHE A 109 3.14 11.75 -5.18
N ASP A 110 4.25 11.55 -5.91
CA ASP A 110 5.30 10.57 -5.59
C ASP A 110 6.57 11.23 -5.02
N LYS A 111 6.46 12.46 -4.55
CA LYS A 111 7.60 13.31 -4.18
C LYS A 111 8.63 12.63 -3.28
N TYR A 112 8.21 11.70 -2.42
CA TYR A 112 9.07 10.98 -1.49
C TYR A 112 9.21 9.49 -1.82
N CYS A 113 8.62 9.01 -2.91
CA CYS A 113 8.98 7.73 -3.49
C CYS A 113 10.40 7.81 -4.03
N LYS A 114 11.17 6.74 -3.83
CA LYS A 114 12.52 6.58 -4.36
C LYS A 114 12.50 5.35 -5.26
N TRP A 115 12.38 5.51 -6.58
CA TRP A 115 12.32 4.37 -7.48
C TRP A 115 13.72 3.91 -7.89
N PRO A 116 13.98 2.59 -8.02
CA PRO A 116 15.29 2.08 -8.40
C PRO A 116 15.78 2.56 -9.78
N VAL A 117 14.84 2.90 -10.67
CA VAL A 117 15.11 3.35 -12.05
C VAL A 117 15.45 4.83 -12.17
N ASP A 118 15.30 5.60 -11.10
CA ASP A 118 15.59 7.04 -11.08
C ASP A 118 17.07 7.36 -10.73
N LYS A 119 17.93 6.33 -10.66
CA LYS A 119 19.36 6.45 -10.35
C LYS A 119 20.24 6.41 -11.60
#